data_AF-A0A2V8WTV3-F1
#
_entry.id   AF-A0A2V8WTV3-F1
#
_cell.length_a   1.000
_cell.length_b   1.000
_cell.length_c   1.000
_cell.angle_alpha   90.00
_cell.angle_beta   90.00
_cell.angle_gamma   90.00
#
_symmetry.space_group_name_H-M   'P 1'
#
loop_
_entity.id
_entity.type
_entity.pdbx_description
1 polymer ?
#
loop_
_entity_poly.entity_id
_entity_poly.type
_entity_poly.pdbx_seq_one_letter_code
_entity_poly.pdbx_strand_id
1 'polypeptide(L)'
;MRITCGGIILYLCVAMTIAGQSVNAQDRSQTRSMVVSRNGIVAAESPLAAQAGARILERGGNAVDAAIATNAMMGVVEPMMNGIGGDLFAIVYDAKANRLYGLNASGWAPKGLTIEYLQKQGLRSMPQQGVNAITVPGAVDGWQKLADKFGRKKLAENLAAA
;
A
#
# COMPACT_ATOMS: atom_id res chain seq x y z
N MET A 1 36.56 41.65 -45.50
CA MET A 1 36.34 40.63 -46.54
C MET A 1 35.68 39.43 -45.88
N ARG A 2 34.39 39.20 -46.17
CA ARG A 2 33.59 38.05 -45.70
C ARG A 2 34.16 36.74 -46.26
N ILE A 3 33.98 35.60 -45.56
CA ILE A 3 33.48 34.28 -46.05
C ILE A 3 33.70 33.17 -44.97
N THR A 4 32.57 32.82 -44.30
CA THR A 4 31.98 31.50 -43.92
C THR A 4 32.65 30.38 -43.08
N CYS A 5 31.75 29.71 -42.34
CA CYS A 5 31.73 28.32 -41.80
C CYS A 5 32.35 28.10 -40.40
N GLY A 6 31.62 28.06 -39.28
CA GLY A 6 30.18 27.84 -39.10
C GLY A 6 29.76 26.39 -39.37
N GLY A 7 30.31 25.40 -38.64
CA GLY A 7 29.92 24.00 -38.86
C GLY A 7 30.37 22.93 -37.87
N ILE A 8 31.14 23.25 -36.83
CA ILE A 8 31.74 22.21 -35.97
C ILE A 8 31.06 22.06 -34.59
N ILE A 9 30.21 23.01 -34.19
CA ILE A 9 29.62 22.99 -32.82
C ILE A 9 28.23 22.31 -32.79
N LEU A 10 27.63 21.96 -33.93
CA LEU A 10 26.23 21.49 -33.99
C LEU A 10 26.05 19.97 -34.23
N TYR A 11 27.11 19.17 -34.26
CA TYR A 11 27.02 17.74 -34.62
C TYR A 11 27.82 16.85 -33.67
N LEU A 12 27.38 16.71 -32.43
CA LEU A 12 27.55 15.46 -31.67
C LEU A 12 26.66 15.44 -30.41
N CYS A 13 25.46 16.00 -30.54
CA CYS A 13 24.43 16.03 -29.51
C CYS A 13 23.54 14.76 -29.52
N VAL A 14 23.95 13.66 -30.17
CA VAL A 14 23.09 12.47 -30.39
C VAL A 14 23.89 11.18 -30.24
N ALA A 15 24.50 10.95 -29.08
CA ALA A 15 25.09 9.65 -28.75
C ALA A 15 25.09 9.35 -27.25
N MET A 16 24.16 9.92 -26.48
CA MET A 16 23.79 9.30 -25.21
C MET A 16 22.87 8.14 -25.54
N THR A 17 23.53 7.04 -25.89
CA THR A 17 22.98 5.70 -26.02
C THR A 17 21.93 5.54 -24.93
N ILE A 18 20.68 5.36 -25.36
CA ILE A 18 19.65 4.76 -24.53
C ILE A 18 20.26 3.42 -24.14
N ALA A 19 20.86 3.34 -22.95
CA ALA A 19 21.14 2.08 -22.30
C ALA A 19 19.77 1.49 -22.03
N GLY A 20 19.22 0.82 -23.04
CA GLY A 20 18.10 -0.08 -22.88
C GLY A 20 18.56 -1.07 -21.85
N GLN A 21 18.09 -0.92 -20.62
CA GLN A 21 18.29 -1.92 -19.61
C GLN A 21 17.69 -3.20 -20.18
N SER A 22 18.56 -4.15 -20.54
CA SER A 22 18.15 -5.49 -20.90
C SER A 22 17.46 -6.07 -19.68
N VAL A 23 16.13 -6.12 -19.73
CA VAL A 23 15.34 -6.83 -18.73
C VAL A 23 15.67 -8.31 -18.94
N ASN A 24 16.54 -8.85 -18.08
CA ASN A 24 16.87 -10.27 -18.12
C ASN A 24 15.58 -11.09 -18.04
N ALA A 25 15.43 -12.08 -18.93
CA ALA A 25 14.32 -13.01 -18.87
C ALA A 25 14.33 -13.68 -17.50
N GLN A 26 13.25 -13.47 -16.75
CA GLN A 26 13.14 -14.00 -15.39
C GLN A 26 13.05 -15.52 -15.44
N ASP A 27 13.84 -16.19 -14.61
CA ASP A 27 13.72 -17.61 -14.33
C ASP A 27 12.24 -17.95 -14.05
N ARG A 28 11.70 -18.96 -14.73
CA ARG A 28 10.26 -19.33 -14.63
C ARG A 28 9.98 -20.16 -13.37
N SER A 29 10.68 -19.89 -12.28
CA SER A 29 10.33 -20.36 -10.94
C SER A 29 9.11 -19.63 -10.38
N GLN A 30 8.72 -18.49 -10.97
CA GLN A 30 7.51 -17.74 -10.62
C GLN A 30 6.37 -18.05 -11.59
N THR A 31 5.16 -18.30 -11.07
CA THR A 31 3.96 -18.67 -11.85
C THR A 31 3.28 -17.49 -12.57
N ARG A 32 3.86 -16.29 -12.49
CA ARG A 32 3.35 -15.04 -13.09
C ARG A 32 4.45 -14.26 -13.80
N SER A 33 4.08 -13.62 -14.91
CA SER A 33 4.99 -12.76 -15.67
C SER A 33 5.34 -11.49 -14.90
N MET A 34 6.56 -10.98 -15.13
CA MET A 34 6.95 -9.64 -14.68
C MET A 34 5.98 -8.60 -15.23
N VAL A 35 5.54 -7.68 -14.36
CA VAL A 35 4.73 -6.53 -14.76
C VAL A 35 5.57 -5.27 -14.62
N VAL A 36 5.61 -4.47 -15.68
CA VAL A 36 6.29 -3.16 -15.70
C VAL A 36 5.27 -2.11 -16.13
N SER A 37 5.19 -1.00 -15.39
CA SER A 37 4.25 0.09 -15.66
C SER A 37 4.90 1.43 -15.34
N ARG A 38 4.59 2.44 -16.16
CA ARG A 38 4.97 3.85 -15.91
C ARG A 38 3.94 4.59 -15.04
N ASN A 39 2.76 4.00 -14.82
CA ASN A 39 1.60 4.65 -14.20
C ASN A 39 1.30 4.12 -12.78
N GLY A 40 2.11 3.19 -12.29
CA GLY A 40 1.96 2.57 -10.98
C GLY A 40 1.66 1.06 -11.07
N ILE A 41 1.89 0.37 -9.96
CA ILE A 41 1.71 -1.08 -9.80
C ILE A 41 1.09 -1.31 -8.42
N VAL A 42 0.16 -2.28 -8.35
CA VAL A 42 -0.40 -2.79 -7.10
C VAL A 42 -0.17 -4.30 -7.07
N ALA A 43 0.31 -4.81 -5.94
CA ALA A 43 0.48 -6.23 -5.69
C ALA A 43 -0.27 -6.60 -4.41
N ALA A 44 -1.03 -7.69 -4.45
CA ALA A 44 -1.81 -8.22 -3.34
C ALA A 44 -1.95 -9.73 -3.50
N GLU A 45 -2.35 -10.41 -2.43
CA GLU A 45 -2.54 -11.87 -2.42
C GLU A 45 -3.68 -12.31 -3.34
N SER A 46 -4.75 -11.50 -3.39
CA SER A 46 -5.88 -11.69 -4.30
C SER A 46 -5.77 -10.80 -5.55
N PRO A 47 -5.94 -11.36 -6.76
CA PRO A 47 -6.05 -10.57 -8.00
C PRO A 47 -7.18 -9.53 -7.96
N LEU A 48 -8.29 -9.82 -7.26
CA LEU A 48 -9.42 -8.89 -7.13
C LEU A 48 -9.03 -7.67 -6.29
N ALA A 49 -8.28 -7.87 -5.20
CA ALA A 49 -7.77 -6.79 -4.37
C ALA A 49 -6.73 -5.94 -5.11
N ALA A 50 -5.80 -6.58 -5.82
CA ALA A 50 -4.83 -5.87 -6.64
C ALA A 50 -5.52 -5.04 -7.75
N GLN A 51 -6.57 -5.59 -8.35
CA GLN A 51 -7.37 -4.87 -9.35
C GLN A 51 -8.12 -3.68 -8.75
N ALA A 52 -8.67 -3.79 -7.53
CA ALA A 52 -9.32 -2.68 -6.85
C ALA A 52 -8.36 -1.49 -6.65
N GLY A 53 -7.14 -1.75 -6.15
CA GLY A 53 -6.11 -0.73 -6.03
C GLY A 53 -5.66 -0.16 -7.38
N ALA A 54 -5.46 -1.01 -8.38
CA ALA A 54 -5.08 -0.57 -9.73
C ALA A 54 -6.11 0.39 -10.34
N ARG A 55 -7.41 0.12 -10.17
CA ARG A 55 -8.49 1.03 -10.62
C ARG A 55 -8.46 2.38 -9.91
N ILE A 56 -8.03 2.45 -8.66
CA ILE A 56 -7.84 3.72 -7.96
C ILE A 56 -6.69 4.52 -8.57
N LEU A 57 -5.57 3.87 -8.91
CA LEU A 57 -4.47 4.51 -9.62
C LEU A 57 -4.91 5.03 -11.00
N GLU A 58 -5.66 4.21 -11.76
CA GLU A 58 -6.22 4.62 -13.06
C GLU A 58 -7.12 5.86 -12.95
N ARG A 59 -7.84 6.01 -11.82
CA ARG A 59 -8.71 7.15 -11.53
C ARG A 59 -7.97 8.34 -10.89
N GLY A 60 -6.64 8.35 -10.93
CA GLY A 60 -5.81 9.45 -10.44
C GLY A 60 -5.57 9.46 -8.92
N GLY A 61 -5.92 8.39 -8.22
CA GLY A 61 -5.51 8.19 -6.82
C GLY A 61 -4.00 7.97 -6.71
N ASN A 62 -3.44 8.15 -5.53
CA ASN A 62 -2.03 7.83 -5.28
C ASN A 62 -1.84 6.42 -4.69
N ALA A 63 -0.59 6.08 -4.36
CA ALA A 63 -0.25 4.81 -3.76
C ALA A 63 -0.98 4.53 -2.43
N VAL A 64 -1.26 5.56 -1.63
CA VAL A 64 -1.97 5.41 -0.35
C VAL A 64 -3.46 5.16 -0.59
N ASP A 65 -4.09 5.90 -1.51
CA ASP A 65 -5.48 5.67 -1.91
C ASP A 65 -5.67 4.24 -2.45
N ALA A 66 -4.75 3.81 -3.31
CA ALA A 66 -4.76 2.46 -3.87
C ALA A 66 -4.55 1.37 -2.80
N ALA A 67 -3.65 1.60 -1.84
CA ALA A 67 -3.41 0.67 -0.74
C ALA A 67 -4.64 0.50 0.17
N ILE A 68 -5.35 1.60 0.49
CA ILE A 68 -6.59 1.56 1.26
C ILE A 68 -7.65 0.72 0.53
N ALA A 69 -7.87 0.99 -0.76
CA ALA A 69 -8.83 0.23 -1.56
C ALA A 69 -8.47 -1.26 -1.67
N THR A 70 -7.17 -1.55 -1.82
CA THR A 70 -6.65 -2.92 -1.86
C THR A 70 -6.93 -3.64 -0.55
N ASN A 71 -6.58 -3.01 0.58
CA ASN A 71 -6.76 -3.60 1.90
C ASN A 71 -8.25 -3.77 2.28
N ALA A 72 -9.12 -2.84 1.87
CA ALA A 72 -10.56 -2.98 2.04
C ALA A 72 -11.13 -4.18 1.24
N MET A 73 -10.71 -4.34 -0.02
CA MET A 73 -11.13 -5.48 -0.85
C MET A 73 -10.57 -6.80 -0.32
N MET A 74 -9.34 -6.80 0.20
CA MET A 74 -8.77 -7.93 0.93
C MET A 74 -9.71 -8.38 2.07
N GLY A 75 -10.40 -7.45 2.73
CA GLY A 75 -11.38 -7.72 3.81
C GLY A 75 -12.55 -8.59 3.37
N VAL A 76 -12.85 -8.58 2.08
CA VAL A 76 -13.98 -9.29 1.48
C VAL A 76 -13.54 -10.59 0.82
N VAL A 77 -12.40 -10.59 0.12
CA VAL A 77 -11.93 -11.79 -0.60
C VAL A 77 -11.10 -12.73 0.27
N GLU A 78 -10.58 -12.25 1.39
CA GLU A 78 -9.77 -13.04 2.33
C GLU A 78 -10.11 -12.72 3.80
N PRO A 79 -11.37 -12.96 4.21
CA PRO A 79 -11.87 -12.55 5.53
C PRO A 79 -11.24 -13.31 6.71
N MET A 80 -10.53 -14.42 6.44
CA MET A 80 -9.87 -15.21 7.49
C MET A 80 -8.54 -14.59 7.95
N MET A 81 -7.91 -13.75 7.13
CA MET A 81 -6.59 -13.15 7.42
C MET A 81 -6.66 -11.65 7.69
N ASN A 82 -7.68 -10.96 7.20
CA ASN A 82 -7.78 -9.51 7.34
C ASN A 82 -9.24 -9.04 7.43
N GLY A 83 -9.45 -7.80 7.89
CA GLY A 83 -10.77 -7.19 7.92
C GLY A 83 -10.81 -5.90 8.73
N ILE A 84 -11.97 -5.23 8.70
CA ILE A 84 -12.21 -3.95 9.39
C ILE A 84 -12.08 -4.04 10.92
N GLY A 85 -12.24 -5.25 11.48
CA GLY A 85 -12.12 -5.53 12.91
C GLY A 85 -10.69 -5.79 13.37
N GLY A 86 -9.71 -5.71 12.47
CA GLY A 86 -8.30 -5.97 12.76
C GLY A 86 -7.48 -4.71 12.96
N ASP A 87 -6.18 -4.89 12.75
CA ASP A 87 -5.14 -3.89 12.93
C ASP A 87 -4.48 -3.53 11.61
N LEU A 88 -3.81 -2.38 11.57
CA LEU A 88 -3.09 -1.94 10.37
C LEU A 88 -1.71 -1.37 10.71
N PHE A 89 -0.73 -1.76 9.92
CA PHE A 89 0.59 -1.14 9.90
C PHE A 89 0.89 -0.72 8.47
N ALA A 90 1.44 0.49 8.31
CA ALA A 90 1.81 0.98 6.99
C ALA A 90 3.17 1.65 7.03
N ILE A 91 3.96 1.38 6.00
CA ILE A 91 5.21 2.10 5.72
C ILE A 91 4.95 2.91 4.46
N VAL A 92 5.09 4.23 4.57
CA VAL A 92 4.80 5.17 3.49
C VAL A 92 6.04 6.00 3.22
N TYR A 93 6.54 5.91 2.00
CA TYR A 93 7.56 6.84 1.52
C TYR A 93 6.88 7.99 0.78
N ASP A 94 7.04 9.20 1.29
CA ASP A 94 6.62 10.42 0.60
C ASP A 94 7.78 10.98 -0.22
N ALA A 95 7.70 10.81 -1.54
CA ALA A 95 8.71 11.32 -2.46
C ALA A 95 8.78 12.85 -2.47
N LYS A 96 7.68 13.58 -2.19
CA LYS A 96 7.69 15.04 -2.16
C LYS A 96 8.46 15.56 -0.96
N ALA A 97 8.28 14.92 0.19
CA ALA A 97 8.99 15.25 1.42
C ALA A 97 10.36 14.54 1.55
N ASN A 98 10.68 13.64 0.62
CA ASN A 98 11.83 12.73 0.67
C ASN A 98 11.96 12.04 2.05
N ARG A 99 10.85 11.52 2.58
CA ARG A 99 10.79 11.02 3.95
C ARG A 99 10.00 9.72 4.06
N LEU A 100 10.51 8.83 4.91
CA LEU A 100 9.83 7.58 5.29
C LEU A 100 8.99 7.81 6.55
N TYR A 101 7.76 7.30 6.53
CA TYR A 101 6.82 7.31 7.64
C TYR A 101 6.40 5.88 7.97
N GLY A 102 6.24 5.61 9.27
CA GLY A 102 5.55 4.42 9.76
C GLY A 102 4.25 4.83 10.42
N LEU A 103 3.18 4.10 10.15
CA LEU A 103 1.93 4.15 10.88
C LEU A 103 1.76 2.85 11.65
N ASN A 104 1.58 2.97 12.96
CA ASN A 104 1.08 1.90 13.80
C ASN A 104 -0.38 2.22 14.14
N ALA A 105 -1.31 1.43 13.59
CA ALA A 105 -2.71 1.42 13.92
C ALA A 105 -3.11 0.03 14.46
N SER A 106 -2.29 -0.53 15.34
CA SER A 106 -2.66 -1.68 16.15
C SER A 106 -3.57 -1.27 17.29
N GLY A 107 -4.55 -2.11 17.57
CA GLY A 107 -5.51 -1.93 18.61
C GLY A 107 -4.92 -1.96 20.00
N TRP A 108 -5.47 -1.12 20.87
CA TRP A 108 -5.13 -1.11 22.29
C TRP A 108 -5.91 -2.21 23.02
N ALA A 109 -5.38 -2.66 24.15
CA ALA A 109 -6.17 -3.44 25.09
C ALA A 109 -7.38 -2.62 25.56
N PRO A 110 -8.59 -3.19 25.60
CA PRO A 110 -9.76 -2.50 26.12
C PRO A 110 -9.53 -2.01 27.56
N LYS A 111 -9.97 -0.79 27.89
CA LYS A 111 -9.73 -0.18 29.22
C LYS A 111 -10.20 -1.03 30.41
N GLY A 112 -11.26 -1.81 30.22
CA GLY A 112 -11.82 -2.69 31.24
C GLY A 112 -11.22 -4.10 31.28
N LEU A 113 -10.36 -4.46 30.32
CA LEU A 113 -9.74 -5.78 30.23
C LEU A 113 -8.50 -5.84 31.13
N THR A 114 -8.70 -5.75 32.44
CA THR A 114 -7.62 -5.83 33.41
C THR A 114 -7.22 -7.28 33.71
N ILE A 115 -6.04 -7.48 34.29
CA ILE A 115 -5.58 -8.81 34.71
C ILE A 115 -6.54 -9.40 35.75
N GLU A 116 -7.03 -8.59 36.69
CA GLU A 116 -7.96 -9.01 37.74
C GLU A 116 -9.31 -9.45 37.14
N TYR A 117 -9.79 -8.74 36.11
CA TYR A 117 -10.99 -9.15 35.38
C TYR A 117 -10.80 -10.53 34.75
N LEU A 118 -9.69 -10.74 34.03
CA LEU A 118 -9.39 -12.03 33.40
C LEU A 118 -9.26 -13.16 34.43
N GLN A 119 -8.58 -12.91 35.54
CA GLN A 119 -8.42 -13.88 36.63
C GLN A 119 -9.77 -14.25 37.28
N LYS A 120 -10.69 -13.28 37.46
CA LYS A 120 -12.06 -13.55 37.95
C LYS A 120 -12.86 -14.42 37.00
N GLN A 121 -12.56 -14.40 35.70
CA GLN A 121 -13.14 -15.30 34.70
C GLN A 121 -12.43 -16.67 34.66
N GLY A 122 -11.48 -16.93 35.56
CA GLY A 122 -10.73 -18.19 35.61
C GLY A 122 -9.61 -18.30 34.57
N LEU A 123 -9.29 -17.22 33.86
CA LEU A 123 -8.26 -17.21 32.82
C LEU A 123 -6.87 -17.00 33.46
N ARG A 124 -5.93 -17.88 33.12
CA ARG A 124 -4.52 -17.81 33.58
C ARG A 124 -3.55 -17.31 32.51
N SER A 125 -3.99 -17.28 31.27
CA SER A 125 -3.28 -16.79 30.10
C SER A 125 -4.29 -16.20 29.12
N MET A 126 -3.80 -15.48 28.11
CA MET A 126 -4.67 -14.89 27.11
C MET A 126 -5.31 -15.99 26.25
N PRO A 127 -6.65 -16.11 26.20
CA PRO A 127 -7.30 -17.06 25.33
C PRO A 127 -7.00 -16.76 23.85
N GLN A 128 -6.95 -17.80 23.03
CA GLN A 128 -6.77 -17.68 21.58
C GLN A 128 -8.07 -17.29 20.85
N GLN A 129 -9.22 -17.46 21.51
CA GLN A 129 -10.56 -17.27 20.93
C GLN A 129 -11.49 -16.60 21.95
N GLY A 130 -12.57 -15.99 21.45
CA GLY A 130 -13.59 -15.34 22.26
C GLY A 130 -13.33 -13.85 22.50
N VAL A 131 -14.32 -13.17 23.07
CA VAL A 131 -14.37 -11.70 23.15
C VAL A 131 -13.19 -11.08 23.90
N ASN A 132 -12.66 -11.79 24.90
CA ASN A 132 -11.54 -11.28 25.68
C ASN A 132 -10.27 -11.15 24.84
N ALA A 133 -10.10 -11.95 23.78
CA ALA A 133 -8.94 -11.94 22.89
C ALA A 133 -8.92 -10.76 21.90
N ILE A 134 -9.98 -9.95 21.85
CA ILE A 134 -10.16 -8.88 20.86
C ILE A 134 -9.57 -7.57 21.40
N THR A 135 -8.67 -6.96 20.63
CA THR A 135 -8.19 -5.58 20.84
C THR A 135 -9.16 -4.56 20.25
N VAL A 136 -9.04 -3.29 20.62
CA VAL A 136 -9.84 -2.21 19.99
C VAL A 136 -9.44 -2.08 18.51
N PRO A 137 -10.31 -2.37 17.53
CA PRO A 137 -9.90 -2.42 16.12
C PRO A 137 -9.27 -1.11 15.63
N GLY A 138 -8.08 -1.21 15.01
CA GLY A 138 -7.32 -0.06 14.53
C GLY A 138 -7.32 0.13 13.01
N ALA A 139 -7.75 -0.86 12.23
CA ALA A 139 -7.65 -0.82 10.76
C ALA A 139 -8.36 0.39 10.12
N VAL A 140 -9.61 0.66 10.49
CA VAL A 140 -10.42 1.75 9.92
C VAL A 140 -9.85 3.13 10.29
N ASP A 141 -9.43 3.29 11.55
CA ASP A 141 -8.73 4.50 12.02
C ASP A 141 -7.40 4.70 11.27
N GLY A 142 -6.67 3.60 11.01
CA GLY A 142 -5.48 3.60 10.19
C GLY A 142 -5.72 4.09 8.77
N TRP A 143 -6.79 3.61 8.10
CA TRP A 143 -7.18 4.09 6.78
C TRP A 143 -7.49 5.59 6.77
N GLN A 144 -8.24 6.07 7.75
CA GLN A 144 -8.57 7.49 7.86
C GLN A 144 -7.30 8.34 8.05
N LYS A 145 -6.41 7.96 8.97
CA LYS A 145 -5.12 8.65 9.20
C LYS A 145 -4.24 8.70 7.96
N LEU A 146 -4.20 7.61 7.19
CA LEU A 146 -3.48 7.55 5.92
C LEU A 146 -4.11 8.47 4.87
N ALA A 147 -5.43 8.43 4.74
CA ALA A 147 -6.18 9.27 3.80
C ALA A 147 -6.02 10.76 4.12
N ASP A 148 -6.12 11.15 5.40
CA ASP A 148 -5.99 12.54 5.83
C ASP A 148 -4.59 13.09 5.56
N LYS A 149 -3.55 12.28 5.81
CA LYS A 149 -2.16 12.73 5.71
C LYS A 149 -1.61 12.67 4.29
N PHE A 150 -1.96 11.62 3.55
CA PHE A 150 -1.33 11.33 2.26
C PHE A 150 -2.33 11.19 1.12
N GLY A 151 -3.62 10.97 1.39
CA GLY A 151 -4.62 10.68 0.36
C GLY A 151 -4.85 11.82 -0.63
N ARG A 152 -5.32 11.47 -1.83
CA ARG A 152 -5.81 12.43 -2.83
C ARG A 152 -7.29 12.29 -3.13
N LYS A 153 -7.90 11.19 -2.67
CA LYS A 153 -9.33 10.91 -2.84
C LYS A 153 -10.03 10.87 -1.49
N LYS A 154 -11.36 11.03 -1.52
CA LYS A 154 -12.16 10.81 -0.31
C LYS A 154 -12.08 9.35 0.08
N LEU A 155 -12.07 9.05 1.38
CA LEU A 155 -12.07 7.67 1.87
C LEU A 155 -13.21 6.85 1.26
N ALA A 156 -14.41 7.43 1.12
CA ALA A 156 -15.55 6.78 0.47
C ALA A 156 -15.27 6.33 -0.98
N GLU A 157 -14.47 7.08 -1.74
CA GLU A 157 -14.07 6.68 -3.11
C GLU A 157 -13.12 5.48 -3.08
N ASN A 158 -12.20 5.46 -2.12
CA ASN A 158 -11.25 4.35 -1.95
C ASN A 158 -11.97 3.06 -1.55
N LEU A 159 -13.04 3.16 -0.75
CA LEU A 159 -13.81 2.00 -0.28
C LEU A 159 -14.87 1.52 -1.28
N ALA A 160 -15.21 2.29 -2.31
CA ALA A 160 -16.33 1.98 -3.21
C ALA A 160 -16.15 0.70 -4.05
N ALA A 161 -14.94 0.16 -4.13
CA ALA A 161 -14.64 -1.07 -4.87
C ALA A 161 -14.67 -2.34 -4.01
N ALA A 162 -14.73 -2.19 -2.68
CA ALA A 162 -14.78 -3.28 -1.71
C ALA A 162 -16.23 -3.70 -1.40
#